data_AF-A0A7X8EL01-F1
#
_entry.id   AF-A0A7X8EL01-F1
#
_cell.length_a   1.000
_cell.length_b   1.000
_cell.length_c   1.000
_cell.angle_alpha   90.00
_cell.angle_beta   90.00
_cell.angle_gamma   90.00
#
_symmetry.space_group_name_H-M   'P 1'
#
loop_
_entity.id
_entity.type
_entity.pdbx_description
1 polymer ?
#
loop_
_entity_poly.entity_id
_entity_poly.type
_entity_poly.pdbx_seq_one_letter_code
_entity_poly.pdbx_strand_id
1 'polypeptide(L)'
;MAVPWEIEKRWPNHFYLYDGGIASRLASKILPGIKTAGLSVSGAVRFSGGGGRVKWRAEGAEDLFPGFPADNWEPASWTGGYIALEPFIASFGISLPPLQASFIEEHGLARLGLNEGLGFRGADFEEILPGPLTFSLTGRGKLLIFPAPGALFQLPDRGEAGEAFAESFWKKEWTSLVPAVEKLNGYPSGGVASIPFSILCAANRRMLRFGVVDGDALKYGEKKTIADAVPLLKEAGRAVFWAYADGPALARALEGLVQIESIAGKLGRGMGIKLKTASRITEELKKTGVLTLILSSPGEGILEWEAKPDPADCE
;
A
#
# COMPACT_ATOMS: atom_id res chain seq x y z
N MET A 1 -25.64 7.26 -35.26
CA MET A 1 -25.76 6.18 -34.26
C MET A 1 -25.26 6.75 -32.94
N ALA A 2 -26.14 7.02 -31.98
CA ALA A 2 -25.73 7.39 -30.63
C ALA A 2 -25.36 6.09 -29.91
N VAL A 3 -24.09 5.93 -29.53
CA VAL A 3 -23.68 4.82 -28.68
C VAL A 3 -24.31 5.07 -27.31
N PRO A 4 -25.22 4.23 -26.81
CA PRO A 4 -25.78 4.40 -25.48
C PRO A 4 -24.69 4.05 -24.47
N TRP A 5 -24.10 5.08 -23.86
CA TRP A 5 -23.09 4.89 -22.81
C TRP A 5 -23.75 4.38 -21.53
N GLU A 6 -23.18 3.33 -20.93
CA GLU A 6 -23.70 2.75 -19.69
C GLU A 6 -23.03 3.35 -18.45
N ILE A 7 -21.76 3.73 -18.57
CA ILE A 7 -20.94 4.31 -17.49
C ILE A 7 -21.14 5.83 -17.46
N GLU A 8 -21.59 6.35 -16.31
CA GLU A 8 -21.68 7.78 -16.00
C GLU A 8 -22.24 8.63 -17.16
N LYS A 9 -23.49 8.37 -17.56
CA LYS A 9 -24.19 9.02 -18.69
C LYS A 9 -24.16 10.55 -18.70
N ARG A 10 -23.99 11.17 -17.53
CA ARG A 10 -23.97 12.63 -17.35
C ARG A 10 -22.58 13.24 -17.54
N TRP A 11 -21.53 12.43 -17.64
CA TRP A 11 -20.18 12.94 -17.85
C TRP A 11 -19.98 13.34 -19.31
N PRO A 12 -19.19 14.39 -19.58
CA PRO A 12 -19.10 14.95 -20.91
C PRO A 12 -18.27 14.12 -21.90
N ASN A 13 -17.39 13.24 -21.40
CA ASN A 13 -16.45 12.49 -22.25
C ASN A 13 -16.53 11.00 -21.96
N HIS A 14 -16.61 10.20 -23.02
CA HIS A 14 -16.63 8.74 -22.99
C HIS A 14 -15.63 8.17 -23.97
N PHE A 15 -15.13 6.98 -23.67
CA PHE A 15 -14.20 6.27 -24.54
C PHE A 15 -14.52 4.77 -24.59
N TYR A 16 -14.10 4.16 -25.69
CA TYR A 16 -14.07 2.73 -25.89
C TYR A 16 -12.76 2.36 -26.57
N LEU A 17 -12.03 1.40 -26.01
CA LEU A 17 -10.77 0.91 -26.52
C LEU A 17 -10.77 -0.61 -26.54
N TYR A 18 -10.34 -1.19 -27.66
CA TYR A 18 -10.06 -2.62 -27.76
C TYR A 18 -8.59 -2.80 -28.08
N ASP A 19 -7.88 -3.56 -27.24
CA ASP A 19 -6.42 -3.66 -27.34
C ASP A 19 -5.94 -4.72 -28.35
N GLY A 20 -6.83 -5.53 -28.92
CA GLY A 20 -6.49 -6.62 -29.84
C GLY A 20 -5.56 -7.70 -29.24
N GLY A 21 -5.49 -7.80 -27.91
CA GLY A 21 -4.62 -8.69 -27.16
C GLY A 21 -3.18 -8.22 -27.01
N ILE A 22 -2.90 -6.92 -27.20
CA ILE A 22 -1.56 -6.35 -26.97
C ILE A 22 -1.19 -6.44 -25.48
N ALA A 23 -2.10 -6.10 -24.57
CA ALA A 23 -1.83 -6.11 -23.13
C ALA A 23 -1.53 -7.52 -22.62
N SER A 24 -2.33 -8.51 -23.02
CA SER A 24 -2.12 -9.91 -22.65
C SER A 24 -0.81 -10.48 -23.22
N ARG A 25 -0.41 -10.11 -24.45
CA ARG A 25 0.91 -10.47 -25.02
C ARG A 25 2.08 -9.82 -24.29
N LEU A 26 1.92 -8.60 -23.82
CA LEU A 26 2.96 -7.93 -23.04
C LEU A 26 3.08 -8.60 -21.67
N ALA A 27 1.94 -8.83 -21.01
CA ALA A 27 1.87 -9.43 -19.70
C ALA A 27 2.41 -10.87 -19.70
N SER A 28 2.12 -11.67 -20.74
CA SER A 28 2.63 -13.05 -20.87
C SER A 28 4.16 -13.17 -20.97
N LYS A 29 4.86 -12.07 -21.30
CA LYS A 29 6.34 -12.05 -21.29
C LYS A 29 6.92 -11.88 -19.89
N ILE A 30 6.13 -11.34 -18.97
CA ILE A 30 6.56 -10.97 -17.60
C ILE A 30 6.01 -11.99 -16.60
N LEU A 31 4.78 -12.46 -16.83
CA LEU A 31 4.05 -13.38 -15.97
C LEU A 31 3.73 -14.68 -16.74
N PRO A 32 4.32 -15.82 -16.34
CA PRO A 32 4.04 -17.10 -16.98
C PRO A 32 2.57 -17.50 -16.76
N GLY A 33 1.94 -18.07 -17.80
CA GLY A 33 0.58 -18.62 -17.74
C GLY A 33 -0.54 -17.69 -18.26
N ILE A 34 -0.24 -16.44 -18.63
CA ILE A 34 -1.25 -15.52 -19.18
C ILE A 34 -1.65 -15.97 -20.59
N LYS A 35 -2.95 -16.21 -20.78
CA LYS A 35 -3.51 -16.51 -22.11
C LYS A 35 -3.66 -15.22 -22.91
N THR A 36 -3.40 -15.32 -24.21
CA THR A 36 -3.60 -14.18 -25.10
C THR A 36 -5.10 -13.97 -25.32
N ALA A 37 -5.65 -12.97 -24.66
CA ALA A 37 -7.05 -12.55 -24.79
C ALA A 37 -7.13 -11.06 -25.14
N GLY A 38 -8.20 -10.67 -25.83
CA GLY A 38 -8.50 -9.27 -26.11
C GLY A 38 -9.13 -8.60 -24.90
N LEU A 39 -8.74 -7.37 -24.63
CA LEU A 39 -9.26 -6.52 -23.57
C LEU A 39 -10.09 -5.40 -24.20
N SER A 40 -11.37 -5.36 -23.88
CA SER A 40 -12.27 -4.26 -24.25
C SER A 40 -12.48 -3.36 -23.05
N VAL A 41 -12.11 -2.09 -23.12
CA VAL A 41 -12.27 -1.11 -22.04
C VAL A 41 -13.24 -0.03 -22.49
N SER A 42 -14.32 0.14 -21.72
CA SER A 42 -15.24 1.26 -21.84
C SER A 42 -15.12 2.16 -20.62
N GLY A 43 -15.29 3.46 -20.79
CA GLY A 43 -15.19 4.37 -19.65
C GLY A 43 -15.66 5.78 -19.91
N ALA A 44 -15.68 6.56 -18.85
CA ALA A 44 -16.03 7.97 -18.85
C ALA A 44 -14.96 8.77 -18.11
N VAL A 45 -14.71 9.99 -18.57
CA VAL A 45 -13.76 10.92 -17.94
C VAL A 45 -14.39 12.28 -17.69
N ARG A 46 -14.15 12.82 -16.49
CA ARG A 46 -14.55 14.17 -16.10
C ARG A 46 -13.34 14.91 -15.55
N PHE A 47 -13.07 16.08 -16.10
CA PHE A 47 -12.04 16.99 -15.60
C PHE A 47 -12.67 18.01 -14.65
N SER A 48 -11.91 18.42 -13.64
CA SER A 48 -12.21 19.52 -12.71
C SER A 48 -11.02 20.48 -12.69
N GLY A 49 -11.19 21.71 -12.21
CA GLY A 49 -10.23 22.82 -12.37
C GLY A 49 -8.78 22.58 -11.90
N GLY A 50 -8.50 21.49 -11.20
CA GLY A 50 -7.14 21.04 -10.86
C GLY A 50 -6.94 19.53 -10.97
N GLY A 51 -7.85 18.78 -11.60
CA GLY A 51 -7.80 17.33 -11.54
C GLY A 51 -8.78 16.65 -12.48
N GLY A 52 -9.07 15.39 -12.19
CA GLY A 52 -10.07 14.66 -12.92
C GLY A 52 -10.32 13.28 -12.35
N ARG A 53 -11.36 12.66 -12.89
CA ARG A 53 -11.79 11.33 -12.51
C ARG A 53 -12.09 10.53 -13.76
N VAL A 54 -11.65 9.29 -13.79
CA VAL A 54 -11.97 8.30 -14.81
C VAL A 54 -12.67 7.13 -14.12
N LYS A 55 -13.78 6.67 -14.69
CA LYS A 55 -14.42 5.39 -14.34
C LYS A 55 -14.38 4.49 -15.56
N TRP A 56 -14.06 3.22 -15.38
CA TRP A 56 -14.02 2.26 -16.47
C TRP A 56 -14.58 0.90 -16.09
N ARG A 57 -14.95 0.15 -17.13
CA ARG A 57 -15.21 -1.29 -17.09
C ARG A 57 -14.45 -1.93 -18.24
N ALA A 58 -13.73 -2.99 -17.93
CA ALA A 58 -12.97 -3.79 -18.85
C ALA A 58 -13.51 -5.23 -18.88
N GLU A 59 -13.77 -5.72 -20.08
CA GLU A 59 -14.13 -7.11 -20.35
C GLU A 59 -12.88 -7.88 -20.79
N GLY A 60 -12.68 -9.10 -20.28
CA GLY A 60 -11.47 -9.91 -20.53
C GLY A 60 -10.29 -9.60 -19.59
N ALA A 61 -10.46 -8.72 -18.60
CA ALA A 61 -9.41 -8.41 -17.62
C ALA A 61 -9.06 -9.62 -16.73
N GLU A 62 -10.01 -10.55 -16.54
CA GLU A 62 -9.85 -11.79 -15.77
C GLU A 62 -8.76 -12.69 -16.36
N ASP A 63 -8.62 -12.72 -17.68
CA ASP A 63 -7.63 -13.53 -18.39
C ASP A 63 -6.18 -13.04 -18.16
N LEU A 64 -6.01 -11.84 -17.61
CA LEU A 64 -4.71 -11.28 -17.22
C LEU A 64 -4.22 -11.83 -15.86
N PHE A 65 -5.07 -12.51 -15.10
CA PHE A 65 -4.75 -13.06 -13.77
C PHE A 65 -4.93 -14.60 -13.73
N PRO A 66 -4.18 -15.36 -14.54
CA PRO A 66 -4.27 -16.82 -14.57
C PRO A 66 -3.92 -17.41 -13.20
N GLY A 67 -4.78 -18.30 -12.69
CA GLY A 67 -4.62 -18.90 -11.36
C GLY A 67 -5.35 -18.16 -10.23
N PHE A 68 -5.92 -16.98 -10.51
CA PHE A 68 -6.81 -16.28 -9.60
C PHE A 68 -8.19 -16.10 -10.28
N PRO A 69 -9.08 -17.11 -10.17
CA PRO A 69 -10.46 -17.02 -10.64
C PRO A 69 -11.11 -15.71 -10.21
N ALA A 70 -12.01 -15.16 -11.04
CA ALA A 70 -12.76 -13.94 -10.70
C ALA A 70 -13.43 -14.04 -9.31
N ASP A 71 -13.92 -15.24 -8.96
CA ASP A 71 -14.56 -15.56 -7.69
C ASP A 71 -13.62 -15.46 -6.47
N ASN A 72 -12.30 -15.49 -6.67
CA ASN A 72 -11.31 -15.34 -5.59
C ASN A 72 -11.05 -13.88 -5.22
N TRP A 73 -11.53 -12.93 -6.04
CA TRP A 73 -11.35 -11.50 -5.80
C TRP A 73 -12.55 -10.95 -5.03
N GLU A 74 -12.64 -11.28 -3.74
CA GLU A 74 -13.71 -10.78 -2.89
C GLU A 74 -13.48 -9.31 -2.49
N PRO A 75 -14.35 -8.37 -2.89
CA PRO A 75 -14.20 -6.97 -2.53
C PRO A 75 -14.40 -6.78 -1.02
N ALA A 76 -13.47 -6.08 -0.37
CA ALA A 76 -13.54 -5.79 1.06
C ALA A 76 -14.05 -4.37 1.33
N SER A 77 -14.59 -4.14 2.54
CA SER A 77 -14.83 -2.79 3.02
C SER A 77 -13.54 -2.23 3.63
N TRP A 78 -13.15 -1.04 3.19
CA TRP A 78 -11.93 -0.35 3.63
C TRP A 78 -12.21 0.79 4.60
N THR A 79 -13.46 0.93 5.05
CA THR A 79 -13.90 1.90 6.05
C THR A 79 -13.78 1.38 7.50
N GLY A 80 -13.28 0.14 7.66
CA GLY A 80 -12.96 -0.44 8.97
C GLY A 80 -11.89 0.37 9.72
N GLY A 81 -11.62 0.00 10.98
CA GLY A 81 -10.71 0.71 11.90
C GLY A 81 -9.23 0.76 11.53
N TYR A 82 -8.90 0.85 10.25
CA TYR A 82 -7.58 1.13 9.71
C TYR A 82 -7.18 2.57 10.03
N ILE A 83 -6.06 2.74 10.72
CA ILE A 83 -5.55 4.06 11.08
C ILE A 83 -4.71 4.66 9.96
N ALA A 84 -4.77 5.99 9.81
CA ALA A 84 -3.88 6.77 8.97
C ALA A 84 -3.10 7.74 9.88
N LEU A 85 -1.79 7.58 9.95
CA LEU A 85 -0.92 8.39 10.80
C LEU A 85 -0.29 9.53 9.99
N GLU A 86 -0.20 10.70 10.58
CA GLU A 86 0.40 11.85 9.90
C GLU A 86 1.94 11.83 10.01
N PRO A 87 2.68 12.03 8.90
CA PRO A 87 2.18 12.26 7.53
C PRO A 87 1.66 10.99 6.86
N PHE A 88 0.50 11.04 6.19
CA PHE A 88 0.00 9.94 5.35
C PHE A 88 0.47 10.13 3.89
N ILE A 89 1.50 9.38 3.48
CA ILE A 89 2.25 9.64 2.24
C ILE A 89 1.71 8.80 1.08
N ALA A 90 1.64 7.49 1.28
CA ALA A 90 1.16 6.55 0.28
C ALA A 90 0.58 5.34 0.98
N SER A 91 -0.41 4.70 0.39
CA SER A 91 -1.00 3.49 0.95
C SER A 91 -1.66 2.66 -0.13
N PHE A 92 -1.71 1.36 0.06
CA PHE A 92 -2.58 0.49 -0.71
C PHE A 92 -3.28 -0.49 0.21
N GLY A 93 -4.42 -0.99 -0.24
CA GLY A 93 -5.08 -2.14 0.36
C GLY A 93 -5.46 -3.14 -0.70
N ILE A 94 -5.37 -4.41 -0.34
CA ILE A 94 -5.69 -5.54 -1.21
C ILE A 94 -6.35 -6.66 -0.40
N SER A 95 -7.40 -7.25 -0.95
CA SER A 95 -7.97 -8.49 -0.43
C SER A 95 -7.23 -9.66 -1.09
N LEU A 96 -6.34 -10.32 -0.35
CA LEU A 96 -5.55 -11.42 -0.90
C LEU A 96 -6.31 -12.75 -0.78
N PRO A 97 -6.26 -13.61 -1.80
CA PRO A 97 -6.67 -15.00 -1.67
C PRO A 97 -5.65 -15.79 -0.82
N PRO A 98 -5.99 -17.02 -0.40
CA PRO A 98 -5.04 -17.91 0.25
C PRO A 98 -3.79 -18.14 -0.60
N LEU A 99 -2.61 -17.96 0.02
CA LEU A 99 -1.31 -18.19 -0.62
C LEU A 99 -0.55 -19.27 0.14
N GLN A 100 0.05 -20.21 -0.58
CA GLN A 100 0.85 -21.27 0.02
C GLN A 100 2.16 -20.71 0.59
N ALA A 101 2.65 -21.30 1.68
CA ALA A 101 3.92 -20.92 2.32
C ALA A 101 5.09 -20.86 1.33
N SER A 102 5.22 -21.84 0.43
CA SER A 102 6.28 -21.91 -0.58
C SER A 102 6.27 -20.69 -1.52
N PHE A 103 5.08 -20.27 -1.96
CA PHE A 103 4.92 -19.09 -2.81
C PHE A 103 5.35 -17.81 -2.08
N ILE A 104 4.95 -17.67 -0.81
CA ILE A 104 5.32 -16.51 0.03
C ILE A 104 6.84 -16.46 0.24
N GLU A 105 7.45 -17.62 0.46
CA GLU A 105 8.88 -17.74 0.70
C GLU A 105 9.69 -17.37 -0.55
N GLU A 106 9.39 -17.97 -1.70
CA GLU A 106 10.14 -17.79 -2.95
C GLU A 106 9.94 -16.40 -3.57
N HIS A 107 8.70 -15.91 -3.61
CA HIS A 107 8.35 -14.69 -4.33
C HIS A 107 8.24 -13.45 -3.44
N GLY A 108 8.12 -13.61 -2.12
CA GLY A 108 8.07 -12.52 -1.16
C GLY A 108 9.36 -12.40 -0.37
N LEU A 109 9.53 -13.28 0.61
CA LEU A 109 10.55 -13.11 1.66
C LEU A 109 11.97 -13.24 1.13
N ALA A 110 12.26 -14.22 0.26
CA ALA A 110 13.60 -14.40 -0.31
C ALA A 110 14.02 -13.21 -1.17
N ARG A 111 13.11 -12.67 -2.00
CA ARG A 111 13.38 -11.49 -2.83
C ARG A 111 13.64 -10.22 -2.02
N LEU A 112 13.04 -10.12 -0.84
CA LEU A 112 13.21 -9.01 0.09
C LEU A 112 14.36 -9.23 1.10
N GLY A 113 15.04 -10.38 1.05
CA GLY A 113 16.13 -10.73 1.99
C GLY A 113 15.66 -10.96 3.44
N LEU A 114 14.35 -11.17 3.66
CA LEU A 114 13.76 -11.28 4.99
C LEU A 114 13.96 -12.67 5.63
N ASN A 115 14.16 -13.70 4.82
CA ASN A 115 14.46 -15.06 5.30
C ASN A 115 15.81 -15.09 6.03
N GLU A 116 16.87 -14.70 5.32
CA GLU A 116 18.25 -14.75 5.83
C GLU A 116 18.53 -13.64 6.85
N GLY A 117 17.91 -12.46 6.68
CA GLY A 117 18.17 -11.31 7.54
C GLY A 117 17.40 -11.30 8.87
N LEU A 118 16.17 -11.84 8.90
CA LEU A 118 15.28 -11.72 10.07
C LEU A 118 14.70 -13.07 10.55
N GLY A 119 15.00 -14.18 9.87
CA GLY A 119 14.56 -15.52 10.27
C GLY A 119 13.06 -15.77 10.07
N PHE A 120 12.43 -15.03 9.17
CA PHE A 120 11.05 -15.29 8.76
C PHE A 120 10.99 -16.45 7.77
N ARG A 121 9.87 -17.18 7.78
CA ARG A 121 9.57 -18.25 6.80
C ARG A 121 8.20 -18.04 6.19
N GLY A 122 7.94 -18.63 5.03
CA GLY A 122 6.63 -18.54 4.39
C GLY A 122 5.48 -19.00 5.28
N ALA A 123 5.72 -20.05 6.08
CA ALA A 123 4.76 -20.58 7.06
C ALA A 123 4.39 -19.58 8.16
N ASP A 124 5.26 -18.61 8.50
CA ASP A 124 4.94 -17.57 9.48
C ASP A 124 3.83 -16.63 8.96
N PHE A 125 3.61 -16.58 7.64
CA PHE A 125 2.71 -15.64 6.97
C PHE A 125 1.50 -16.30 6.31
N GLU A 126 1.56 -17.61 6.07
CA GLU A 126 0.52 -18.38 5.35
C GLU A 126 -0.87 -18.20 5.96
N GLU A 127 -0.98 -18.19 7.30
CA GLU A 127 -2.26 -18.03 7.99
C GLU A 127 -2.72 -16.58 8.12
N ILE A 128 -1.80 -15.60 8.05
CA ILE A 128 -2.11 -14.19 8.28
C ILE A 128 -2.17 -13.35 7.00
N LEU A 129 -1.64 -13.79 5.86
CA LEU A 129 -1.76 -13.03 4.61
C LEU A 129 -3.16 -13.05 3.98
N PRO A 130 -3.93 -14.16 4.02
CA PRO A 130 -5.23 -14.22 3.35
C PRO A 130 -6.22 -13.18 3.90
N GLY A 131 -7.07 -12.65 3.02
CA GLY A 131 -8.07 -11.63 3.31
C GLY A 131 -7.55 -10.19 3.14
N PRO A 132 -8.31 -9.20 3.64
CA PRO A 132 -7.95 -7.79 3.51
C PRO A 132 -6.65 -7.48 4.26
N LEU A 133 -5.77 -6.69 3.65
CA LEU A 133 -4.64 -6.06 4.30
C LEU A 133 -4.40 -4.67 3.72
N THR A 134 -3.84 -3.78 4.53
CA THR A 134 -3.36 -2.47 4.07
C THR A 134 -1.88 -2.32 4.39
N PHE A 135 -1.14 -1.69 3.48
CA PHE A 135 0.18 -1.14 3.74
C PHE A 135 0.13 0.37 3.58
N SER A 136 0.77 1.10 4.50
CA SER A 136 0.85 2.55 4.46
C SER A 136 2.27 3.03 4.75
N LEU A 137 2.79 3.92 3.90
CA LEU A 137 3.87 4.83 4.25
C LEU A 137 3.26 6.00 5.02
N THR A 138 3.38 5.96 6.33
CA THR A 138 2.56 6.76 7.24
C THR A 138 3.30 7.04 8.53
N GLY A 139 3.05 8.21 9.14
CA GLY A 139 3.69 8.55 10.39
C GLY A 139 5.21 8.70 10.27
N ARG A 140 5.88 8.60 11.41
CA ARG A 140 7.34 8.64 11.52
C ARG A 140 7.83 7.34 12.14
N GLY A 141 9.01 6.91 11.73
CA GLY A 141 9.72 5.76 12.29
C GLY A 141 11.19 6.08 12.49
N LYS A 142 11.91 5.12 13.08
CA LYS A 142 13.37 5.15 13.24
C LYS A 142 13.94 3.81 12.83
N LEU A 143 15.00 3.84 12.04
CA LEU A 143 15.85 2.69 11.72
C LEU A 143 17.25 2.98 12.23
N LEU A 144 17.71 2.24 13.25
CA LEU A 144 18.98 2.48 13.92
C LEU A 144 19.19 3.97 14.23
N ILE A 145 18.29 4.58 15.01
CA ILE A 145 18.23 6.01 15.37
C ILE A 145 18.03 7.02 14.24
N PHE A 146 18.18 6.65 12.96
CA PHE A 146 17.92 7.55 11.85
C PHE A 146 16.41 7.71 11.63
N PRO A 147 15.88 8.95 11.63
CA PRO A 147 14.47 9.19 11.32
C PRO A 147 14.14 8.71 9.90
N ALA A 148 12.99 8.07 9.72
CA ALA A 148 12.51 7.67 8.40
C ALA A 148 10.99 7.83 8.33
N PRO A 149 10.41 7.90 7.11
CA PRO A 149 8.98 7.68 6.95
C PRO A 149 8.57 6.37 7.62
N GLY A 150 7.48 6.39 8.38
CA GLY A 150 6.96 5.15 8.97
C GLY A 150 6.34 4.24 7.90
N ALA A 151 6.31 2.95 8.19
CA ALA A 151 5.70 1.92 7.37
C ALA A 151 4.81 1.05 8.26
N LEU A 152 3.54 0.90 7.91
CA LEU A 152 2.55 0.21 8.73
C LEU A 152 1.73 -0.77 7.89
N PHE A 153 1.70 -2.02 8.33
CA PHE A 153 0.75 -3.03 7.88
C PHE A 153 -0.40 -3.13 8.88
N GLN A 154 -1.63 -3.27 8.36
CA GLN A 154 -2.84 -3.50 9.16
C GLN A 154 -3.65 -4.62 8.52
N LEU A 155 -3.90 -5.67 9.30
CA LEU A 155 -4.54 -6.90 8.87
C LEU A 155 -5.72 -7.16 9.81
N PRO A 156 -6.96 -6.86 9.42
CA PRO A 156 -8.13 -7.09 10.24
C PRO A 156 -8.40 -8.58 10.44
N ASP A 157 -9.12 -8.94 11.50
CA ASP A 157 -9.77 -10.25 11.66
C ASP A 157 -8.83 -11.47 11.54
N ARG A 158 -7.57 -11.32 11.95
CA ARG A 158 -6.61 -12.45 12.03
C ARG A 158 -6.79 -13.32 13.26
N GLY A 159 -7.65 -12.94 14.20
CA GLY A 159 -8.00 -13.75 15.36
C GLY A 159 -6.76 -14.22 16.12
N GLU A 160 -6.76 -15.51 16.46
CA GLU A 160 -5.70 -16.16 17.22
C GLU A 160 -4.40 -16.32 16.39
N ALA A 161 -4.50 -16.48 15.06
CA ALA A 161 -3.32 -16.53 14.19
C ALA A 161 -2.55 -15.21 14.22
N GLY A 162 -3.26 -14.07 14.25
CA GLY A 162 -2.66 -12.75 14.40
C GLY A 162 -1.97 -12.57 15.76
N GLU A 163 -2.59 -13.04 16.84
CA GLU A 163 -2.03 -13.01 18.19
C GLU A 163 -0.77 -13.88 18.30
N ALA A 164 -0.81 -15.09 17.75
CA ALA A 164 0.34 -16.00 17.68
C ALA A 164 1.49 -15.42 16.86
N PHE A 165 1.19 -14.79 15.72
CA PHE A 165 2.19 -14.10 14.90
C PHE A 165 2.89 -12.99 15.69
N ALA A 166 2.11 -12.12 16.35
CA ALA A 166 2.67 -11.01 17.13
C ALA A 166 3.56 -11.50 18.28
N GLU A 167 3.19 -12.59 18.95
CA GLU A 167 4.02 -13.21 19.97
C GLU A 167 5.29 -13.83 19.41
N SER A 168 5.18 -14.55 18.29
CA SER A 168 6.34 -15.17 17.64
C SER A 168 7.31 -14.12 17.12
N PHE A 169 6.81 -12.99 16.58
CA PHE A 169 7.62 -11.90 16.06
C PHE A 169 8.63 -11.40 17.10
N TRP A 170 8.19 -11.24 18.35
CA TRP A 170 9.05 -10.78 19.45
C TRP A 170 9.92 -11.87 20.10
N LYS A 171 9.83 -13.12 19.64
CA LYS A 171 10.65 -14.25 20.11
C LYS A 171 11.76 -14.63 19.12
N LYS A 172 11.84 -13.97 17.96
CA LYS A 172 12.88 -14.20 16.94
C LYS A 172 14.22 -13.59 17.36
N GLU A 173 15.33 -14.08 16.80
CA GLU A 173 16.69 -13.70 17.21
C GLU A 173 17.00 -12.20 17.11
N TRP A 174 16.40 -11.50 16.14
CA TRP A 174 16.61 -10.07 15.94
C TRP A 174 16.16 -9.23 17.15
N THR A 175 15.29 -9.75 18.02
CA THR A 175 14.84 -9.00 19.21
C THR A 175 15.93 -8.78 20.24
N SER A 176 17.05 -9.51 20.16
CA SER A 176 18.26 -9.21 20.93
C SER A 176 18.79 -7.79 20.71
N LEU A 177 18.40 -7.13 19.60
CA LEU A 177 18.77 -5.76 19.27
C LEU A 177 17.86 -4.70 19.91
N VAL A 178 16.72 -5.09 20.51
CA VAL A 178 15.79 -4.18 21.19
C VAL A 178 15.89 -4.35 22.71
N PRO A 179 16.09 -3.27 23.49
CA PRO A 179 16.21 -3.39 24.95
C PRO A 179 14.91 -3.76 25.67
N ALA A 180 13.77 -3.32 25.14
CA ALA A 180 12.46 -3.52 25.75
C ALA A 180 11.34 -3.50 24.71
N VAL A 181 10.31 -4.30 24.98
CA VAL A 181 9.04 -4.30 24.24
C VAL A 181 7.96 -3.79 25.19
N GLU A 182 7.38 -2.64 24.88
CA GLU A 182 6.31 -2.02 25.64
C GLU A 182 4.95 -2.51 25.16
N LYS A 183 4.03 -2.74 26.10
CA LYS A 183 2.66 -3.12 25.75
C LYS A 183 1.92 -1.96 25.08
N LEU A 184 1.07 -2.30 24.10
CA LEU A 184 0.20 -1.36 23.42
C LEU A 184 -1.24 -1.50 23.95
N ASN A 185 -1.85 -0.39 24.37
CA ASN A 185 -3.20 -0.40 24.92
C ASN A 185 -4.22 -0.94 23.89
N GLY A 186 -5.05 -1.89 24.30
CA GLY A 186 -6.04 -2.54 23.44
C GLY A 186 -5.50 -3.71 22.59
N TYR A 187 -4.23 -4.07 22.78
CA TYR A 187 -3.57 -5.19 22.10
C TYR A 187 -2.99 -6.15 23.15
N PRO A 188 -3.61 -7.33 23.37
CA PRO A 188 -3.13 -8.29 24.37
C PRO A 188 -1.81 -8.97 23.99
N SER A 189 -1.53 -9.12 22.70
CA SER A 189 -0.34 -9.82 22.19
C SER A 189 0.63 -8.86 21.48
N GLY A 190 1.92 -9.04 21.72
CA GLY A 190 2.99 -8.21 21.15
C GLY A 190 3.17 -6.85 21.84
N GLY A 191 3.59 -5.84 21.08
CA GLY A 191 3.93 -4.53 21.60
C GLY A 191 4.68 -3.62 20.62
N VAL A 192 5.39 -2.64 21.19
CA VAL A 192 6.22 -1.67 20.47
C VAL A 192 7.62 -1.61 21.07
N ALA A 193 8.63 -1.38 20.23
CA ALA A 193 9.98 -1.03 20.65
C ALA A 193 10.35 0.32 20.05
N SER A 194 10.93 1.22 20.85
CA SER A 194 11.24 2.61 20.45
C SER A 194 12.73 2.93 20.36
N ILE A 195 13.59 2.00 20.81
CA ILE A 195 15.05 2.11 20.80
C ILE A 195 15.67 0.77 20.37
N PRO A 196 16.68 0.77 19.47
CA PRO A 196 17.10 1.88 18.62
C PRO A 196 16.18 2.07 17.39
N PHE A 197 15.16 1.22 17.25
CA PHE A 197 14.18 1.23 16.17
C PHE A 197 12.82 1.67 16.67
N SER A 198 11.94 2.11 15.77
CA SER A 198 10.51 2.26 16.05
C SER A 198 9.75 1.08 15.45
N ILE A 199 9.75 -0.07 16.11
CA ILE A 199 9.10 -1.29 15.60
C ILE A 199 7.78 -1.50 16.33
N LEU A 200 6.73 -1.77 15.56
CA LEU A 200 5.43 -2.22 16.04
C LEU A 200 5.23 -3.66 15.58
N CYS A 201 4.78 -4.52 16.48
CA CYS A 201 4.07 -5.73 16.11
C CYS A 201 3.14 -6.10 17.26
N ALA A 202 1.85 -5.86 17.07
CA ALA A 202 0.86 -6.07 18.11
C ALA A 202 -0.45 -6.57 17.49
N ALA A 203 -1.12 -7.48 18.19
CA ALA A 203 -2.37 -8.07 17.74
C ALA A 203 -3.42 -8.13 18.86
N ASN A 204 -4.67 -7.95 18.44
CA ASN A 204 -5.85 -8.43 19.14
C ASN A 204 -6.70 -9.23 18.14
N ARG A 205 -7.75 -9.90 18.60
CA ARG A 205 -8.66 -10.68 17.74
C ARG A 205 -9.20 -9.96 16.49
N ARG A 206 -9.28 -8.63 16.49
CA ARG A 206 -9.84 -7.82 15.38
C ARG A 206 -8.78 -7.24 14.45
N MET A 207 -7.52 -7.14 14.87
CA MET A 207 -6.50 -6.41 14.14
C MET A 207 -5.11 -6.87 14.53
N LEU A 208 -4.33 -7.29 13.53
CA LEU A 208 -2.89 -7.39 13.61
C LEU A 208 -2.28 -6.13 12.97
N ARG A 209 -1.35 -5.48 13.67
CA ARG A 209 -0.56 -4.38 13.14
C ARG A 209 0.92 -4.68 13.29
N PHE A 210 1.68 -4.45 12.24
CA PHE A 210 3.13 -4.54 12.31
C PHE A 210 3.83 -3.61 11.34
N GLY A 211 5.07 -3.23 11.64
CA GLY A 211 5.86 -2.36 10.79
C GLY A 211 6.84 -1.50 11.57
N VAL A 212 7.30 -0.43 10.93
CA VAL A 212 8.25 0.53 11.50
C VAL A 212 7.53 1.86 11.69
N VAL A 213 7.02 2.11 12.89
CA VAL A 213 6.31 3.34 13.24
C VAL A 213 6.48 3.67 14.71
N ASP A 214 6.51 4.96 15.04
CA ASP A 214 6.64 5.44 16.41
C ASP A 214 5.42 5.03 17.25
N GLY A 215 5.69 4.35 18.37
CA GLY A 215 4.66 3.89 19.29
C GLY A 215 3.87 5.04 19.92
N ASP A 216 4.48 6.22 20.09
CA ASP A 216 3.79 7.37 20.68
C ASP A 216 2.70 7.93 19.75
N ALA A 217 2.92 7.86 18.43
CA ALA A 217 1.91 8.23 17.45
C ALA A 217 0.67 7.31 17.53
N LEU A 218 0.84 6.06 17.96
CA LEU A 218 -0.26 5.11 18.17
C LEU A 218 -0.98 5.32 19.51
N LYS A 219 -0.25 5.72 20.55
CA LYS A 219 -0.77 5.90 21.91
C LYS A 219 -1.50 7.25 22.07
N TYR A 220 -0.94 8.31 21.51
CA TYR A 220 -1.35 9.69 21.77
C TYR A 220 -1.74 10.48 20.52
N GLY A 221 -1.53 9.93 19.32
CA GLY A 221 -1.85 10.60 18.07
C GLY A 221 -3.35 10.73 17.81
N GLU A 222 -3.69 11.71 16.97
CA GLU A 222 -5.04 11.84 16.42
C GLU A 222 -5.41 10.59 15.61
N LYS A 223 -6.57 10.01 15.89
CA LYS A 223 -7.02 8.77 15.25
C LYS A 223 -7.79 9.07 13.97
N LYS A 224 -7.10 9.51 12.93
CA LYS A 224 -7.67 9.53 11.58
C LYS A 224 -7.74 8.11 11.02
N THR A 225 -8.77 7.82 10.24
CA THR A 225 -8.87 6.55 9.52
C THR A 225 -8.39 6.70 8.09
N ILE A 226 -8.03 5.57 7.45
CA ILE A 226 -7.70 5.56 6.02
C ILE A 226 -8.87 6.10 5.19
N ALA A 227 -10.12 5.82 5.56
CA ALA A 227 -11.29 6.34 4.86
C ALA A 227 -11.49 7.87 5.02
N ASP A 228 -10.87 8.48 6.03
CA ASP A 228 -10.83 9.94 6.16
C ASP A 228 -9.75 10.55 5.27
N ALA A 229 -8.60 9.87 5.14
CA ALA A 229 -7.50 10.29 4.28
C ALA A 229 -7.78 10.03 2.79
N VAL A 230 -8.61 9.03 2.47
CA VAL A 230 -8.96 8.61 1.10
C VAL A 230 -10.48 8.59 0.95
N PRO A 231 -11.14 9.76 0.76
CA PRO A 231 -12.60 9.86 0.73
C PRO A 231 -13.26 8.98 -0.34
N LEU A 232 -12.57 8.70 -1.45
CA LEU A 232 -13.07 7.84 -2.53
C LEU A 232 -13.40 6.41 -2.07
N LEU A 233 -12.77 5.93 -0.99
CA LEU A 233 -13.13 4.63 -0.38
C LEU A 233 -14.55 4.62 0.19
N LYS A 234 -15.03 5.75 0.71
CA LYS A 234 -16.41 5.88 1.20
C LYS A 234 -17.42 5.86 0.06
N GLU A 235 -17.09 6.45 -1.09
CA GLU A 235 -17.93 6.43 -2.30
C GLU A 235 -17.99 5.04 -2.93
N ALA A 236 -16.83 4.38 -3.07
CA ALA A 236 -16.75 3.07 -3.71
C ALA A 236 -17.39 1.95 -2.89
N GLY A 237 -17.42 2.09 -1.56
CA GLY A 237 -18.03 1.14 -0.63
C GLY A 237 -17.19 -0.12 -0.41
N ARG A 238 -17.00 -0.94 -1.46
CA ARG A 238 -16.17 -2.15 -1.42
C ARG A 238 -15.22 -2.21 -2.61
N ALA A 239 -14.00 -2.68 -2.37
CA ALA A 239 -12.98 -2.80 -3.39
C ALA A 239 -12.10 -4.02 -3.18
N VAL A 240 -11.63 -4.64 -4.27
CA VAL A 240 -10.63 -5.72 -4.22
C VAL A 240 -9.24 -5.16 -3.99
N PHE A 241 -8.99 -3.96 -4.54
CA PHE A 241 -7.74 -3.24 -4.41
C PHE A 241 -8.00 -1.74 -4.38
N TRP A 242 -7.18 -1.02 -3.63
CA TRP A 242 -7.09 0.42 -3.74
C TRP A 242 -5.66 0.89 -3.51
N ALA A 243 -5.32 2.05 -4.07
CA ALA A 243 -4.06 2.72 -3.83
C ALA A 243 -4.27 4.23 -3.72
N TYR A 244 -3.40 4.85 -2.93
CA TYR A 244 -3.32 6.28 -2.67
C TYR A 244 -1.86 6.68 -2.68
N ALA A 245 -1.55 7.81 -3.32
CA ALA A 245 -0.24 8.42 -3.25
C ALA A 245 -0.35 9.95 -3.29
N ASP A 246 0.33 10.62 -2.35
CA ASP A 246 0.54 12.06 -2.34
C ASP A 246 1.94 12.35 -2.89
N GLY A 247 2.01 12.89 -4.11
CA GLY A 247 3.26 13.24 -4.78
C GLY A 247 4.17 14.15 -3.94
N PRO A 248 3.71 15.34 -3.50
CA PRO A 248 4.46 16.25 -2.64
C PRO A 248 4.93 15.60 -1.34
N ALA A 249 4.09 14.79 -0.70
CA ALA A 249 4.48 14.11 0.53
C ALA A 249 5.57 13.06 0.27
N LEU A 250 5.49 12.33 -0.84
CA LEU A 250 6.51 11.36 -1.25
C LEU A 250 7.82 12.06 -1.61
N ALA A 251 7.76 13.22 -2.30
CA ALA A 251 8.92 14.04 -2.57
C ALA A 251 9.63 14.48 -1.27
N ARG A 252 8.89 15.02 -0.31
CA ARG A 252 9.44 15.43 1.00
C ARG A 252 10.06 14.27 1.77
N ALA A 253 9.41 13.10 1.74
CA ALA A 253 9.94 11.89 2.36
C ALA A 253 11.27 11.45 1.73
N LEU A 254 11.36 11.46 0.39
CA LEU A 254 12.58 11.14 -0.34
C LEU A 254 13.70 12.15 -0.07
N GLU A 255 13.39 13.45 -0.04
CA GLU A 255 14.34 14.50 0.31
C GLU A 255 14.93 14.29 1.72
N GLY A 256 14.09 13.92 2.69
CA GLY A 256 14.54 13.58 4.05
C GLY A 256 15.52 12.40 4.06
N LEU A 257 15.24 11.35 3.29
CA LEU A 257 16.14 10.19 3.16
C LEU A 257 17.47 10.55 2.49
N VAL A 258 17.44 11.40 1.46
CA VAL A 258 18.65 11.89 0.78
C VAL A 258 19.53 12.73 1.72
N GLN A 259 18.92 13.57 2.57
CA GLN A 259 19.66 14.33 3.58
C GLN A 259 20.37 13.39 4.58
N ILE A 260 19.68 12.34 5.02
CA ILE A 260 20.26 11.32 5.91
C ILE A 260 21.41 10.60 5.23
N GLU A 261 21.25 10.23 3.96
CA GLU A 261 22.33 9.60 3.20
C GLU A 261 23.55 10.52 3.06
N SER A 262 23.35 11.81 2.83
CA SER A 262 24.45 12.78 2.79
C SER A 262 25.24 12.80 4.10
N ILE A 263 24.54 12.73 5.23
CA ILE A 263 25.15 12.69 6.57
C ILE A 263 25.84 11.34 6.81
N ALA A 264 25.17 10.23 6.52
CA ALA A 264 25.70 8.89 6.71
C ALA A 264 26.89 8.58 5.77
N GLY A 265 26.86 9.11 4.54
CA GLY A 265 27.95 9.04 3.57
C GLY A 265 29.19 9.78 4.04
N LYS A 266 29.04 10.94 4.69
CA LYS A 266 30.15 11.64 5.36
C LYS A 266 30.74 10.84 6.53
N LEU A 267 29.96 9.92 7.11
CA LEU A 267 30.38 8.99 8.18
C LEU A 267 30.85 7.63 7.63
N GLY A 268 30.99 7.46 6.31
CA GLY A 268 31.44 6.22 5.67
C GLY A 268 30.41 5.08 5.65
N ARG A 269 29.13 5.38 5.91
CA ARG A 269 28.01 4.42 5.96
C ARG A 269 26.89 4.79 4.98
N GLY A 270 27.24 5.06 3.72
CA GLY A 270 26.27 5.45 2.69
C GLY A 270 25.25 4.34 2.38
N MET A 271 24.02 4.73 2.03
CA MET A 271 22.93 3.82 1.66
C MET A 271 22.85 3.55 0.13
N GLY A 272 23.66 4.24 -0.69
CA GLY A 272 23.78 3.96 -2.12
C GLY A 272 22.73 4.64 -3.01
N ILE A 273 22.06 5.69 -2.54
CA ILE A 273 21.09 6.48 -3.29
C ILE A 273 21.83 7.47 -4.21
N LYS A 274 21.51 7.42 -5.50
CA LYS A 274 22.09 8.36 -6.48
C LYS A 274 21.41 9.72 -6.37
N LEU A 275 22.06 10.65 -5.66
CA LEU A 275 21.61 12.05 -5.45
C LEU A 275 20.96 12.71 -6.68
N LYS A 276 21.62 12.67 -7.85
CA LYS A 276 21.09 13.28 -9.10
C LYS A 276 19.77 12.66 -9.56
N THR A 277 19.63 11.34 -9.43
CA THR A 277 18.40 10.62 -9.78
C THR A 277 17.30 10.94 -8.79
N ALA A 278 17.63 10.99 -7.49
CA ALA A 278 16.69 11.34 -6.44
C ALA A 278 16.12 12.75 -6.63
N SER A 279 16.98 13.75 -6.88
CA SER A 279 16.54 15.14 -7.10
C SER A 279 15.60 15.28 -8.32
N ARG A 280 15.84 14.55 -9.41
CA ARG A 280 14.93 14.57 -10.57
C ARG A 280 13.57 13.96 -10.22
N ILE A 281 13.56 12.84 -9.49
CA ILE A 281 12.33 12.17 -9.08
C ILE A 281 11.53 13.05 -8.13
N THR A 282 12.17 13.71 -7.16
CA THR A 282 11.49 14.58 -6.19
C THR A 282 10.83 15.78 -6.88
N GLU A 283 11.49 16.41 -7.87
CA GLU A 283 10.92 17.53 -8.62
C GLU A 283 9.70 17.14 -9.45
N GLU A 284 9.69 15.94 -10.04
CA GLU A 284 8.51 15.44 -10.76
C GLU A 284 7.37 15.05 -9.81
N LEU A 285 7.71 14.46 -8.65
CA LEU A 285 6.72 14.12 -7.63
C LEU A 285 6.06 15.35 -6.99
N LYS A 286 6.78 16.46 -6.82
CA LYS A 286 6.18 17.73 -6.34
C LYS A 286 5.08 18.25 -7.25
N LYS A 287 5.23 18.05 -8.56
CA LYS A 287 4.24 18.43 -9.58
C LYS A 287 3.09 17.42 -9.68
N THR A 288 3.31 16.22 -9.16
CA THR A 288 2.30 15.16 -9.16
C THR A 288 1.32 15.46 -8.04
N GLY A 289 0.03 15.58 -8.34
CA GLY A 289 -0.97 15.79 -7.30
C GLY A 289 -1.13 14.58 -6.37
N VAL A 290 -2.32 14.46 -5.79
CA VAL A 290 -2.78 13.25 -5.13
C VAL A 290 -3.37 12.32 -6.18
N LEU A 291 -3.00 11.05 -6.14
CA LEU A 291 -3.54 9.99 -6.98
C LEU A 291 -4.28 8.97 -6.11
N THR A 292 -5.52 8.66 -6.45
CA THR A 292 -6.29 7.58 -5.83
C THR A 292 -6.82 6.63 -6.89
N LEU A 293 -6.57 5.34 -6.72
CA LEU A 293 -7.04 4.26 -7.58
C LEU A 293 -7.90 3.31 -6.75
N ILE A 294 -9.10 3.00 -7.21
CA ILE A 294 -9.97 1.96 -6.65
C ILE A 294 -10.28 0.94 -7.73
N LEU A 295 -10.11 -0.34 -7.42
CA LEU A 295 -10.57 -1.46 -8.24
C LEU A 295 -11.67 -2.18 -7.47
N SER A 296 -12.89 -2.14 -8.01
CA SER A 296 -14.03 -2.87 -7.44
C SER A 296 -14.01 -4.34 -7.85
N SER A 297 -13.43 -4.62 -9.01
CA SER A 297 -13.11 -5.94 -9.54
C SER A 297 -11.87 -5.82 -10.44
N PRO A 298 -11.29 -6.92 -10.96
CA PRO A 298 -10.20 -6.85 -11.93
C PRO A 298 -10.51 -6.02 -13.18
N GLY A 299 -11.78 -5.93 -13.57
CA GLY A 299 -12.23 -5.19 -14.75
C GLY A 299 -12.81 -3.80 -14.46
N GLU A 300 -13.26 -3.51 -13.23
CA GLU A 300 -13.99 -2.27 -12.92
C GLU A 300 -13.22 -1.40 -11.93
N GLY A 301 -13.06 -0.11 -12.25
CA GLY A 301 -12.29 0.79 -11.41
C GLY A 301 -12.59 2.28 -11.57
N ILE A 302 -12.03 3.03 -10.62
CA ILE A 302 -12.09 4.48 -10.53
C ILE A 302 -10.66 4.99 -10.31
N LEU A 303 -10.26 5.98 -11.10
CA LEU A 303 -9.01 6.71 -10.92
C LEU A 303 -9.35 8.16 -10.71
N GLU A 304 -8.84 8.75 -9.63
CA GLU A 304 -8.96 10.17 -9.33
C GLU A 304 -7.57 10.75 -9.16
N TRP A 305 -7.36 11.91 -9.78
CA TRP A 305 -6.18 12.72 -9.55
C TRP A 305 -6.58 14.16 -9.25
N GLU A 306 -5.93 14.75 -8.27
CA GLU A 306 -6.17 16.12 -7.84
C GLU A 306 -4.83 16.81 -7.65
N ALA A 307 -4.59 17.92 -8.35
CA ALA A 307 -3.47 18.79 -8.05
C ALA A 307 -3.59 19.26 -6.60
N LYS A 308 -2.50 19.12 -5.84
CA LYS A 308 -2.39 19.81 -4.56
C LYS A 308 -1.92 21.24 -4.86
N PRO A 309 -2.60 22.28 -4.35
CA PRO A 309 -2.06 23.63 -4.44
C PRO A 309 -0.66 23.64 -3.80
N ASP A 310 0.26 24.41 -4.39
CA ASP A 310 1.59 24.61 -3.80
C ASP A 310 1.37 25.27 -2.43
N PRO A 311 1.99 24.80 -1.33
CA PRO A 311 1.94 25.52 -0.05
C PRO A 311 2.30 27.00 -0.16
N ALA A 312 3.11 27.38 -1.17
CA ALA A 312 3.46 28.78 -1.46
C ALA A 312 2.32 29.60 -2.09
N ASP A 313 1.26 28.98 -2.62
CA ASP A 313 0.09 29.66 -3.20
C ASP A 313 -1.00 29.97 -2.15
N CYS A 314 -0.76 29.63 -0.88
CA CYS A 314 -1.68 29.86 0.24
C CYS A 314 -1.22 30.98 1.20
N GLU A 315 -0.17 31.72 0.86
CA GLU A 315 0.30 32.92 1.58
C GLU A 315 -0.13 34.23 0.90
#